data_AF-Q8TII6-F1
#
_entry.id   AF-Q8TII6-F1
#
_cell.length_a   1.000
_cell.length_b   1.000
_cell.length_c   1.000
_cell.angle_alpha   90.00
_cell.angle_beta   90.00
_cell.angle_gamma   90.00
#
_symmetry.space_group_name_H-M   'P 1'
#
loop_
_entity.id
_entity.type
_entity.pdbx_description
1 polymer ?
#
loop_
_entity_poly.entity_id
_entity_poly.type
_entity_poly.pdbx_seq_one_letter_code
_entity_poly.pdbx_strand_id
1 'polypeptide(L)'
;MEDPVVARIKNQFDKKGNPAKIPLMSGKQFFEARAEEDGIYVDNLKNQPFLLWNIFSEAVNFLQENGGKAKKGNATNSRLGDPNLDLNTLEGYIASKVYGCKPGDSVFKRITPIASILAWAEICKNTRGQLCLLSEQKERASESEKEIPVTLEVEESEEKVEIDFLNSQLANRDAELKRLEIKLAESLQRIKEFEDRVAGNDREISGLREELEAGTGKIVSLQKSFSDSEENIKDLEEKLAGKEVKLNELEKLISEKEGKLGEFEREIVEKSEKIRTFEGTLTTKDGAVKDLENQLVQRNRAVKDLKNQLVQRDVTVKDLENQLVLKDEAIKKLEDLIAQNSSIIEGLKTCLKEKEEVISVFEAEVQEKDSKLQGSLEKLAGKDEEIGKLKSGLIGYENEGNSLNKALKTKIEEIRALNEKFQAKERAMRKLEESILVKDRDLKTLAEEVIAKSGEVKRLEEKLTAKERKINTVEVRLASSEEKARKLEKQLSGYAGEEKLVEQLREKDELIKQIRCTLVSKEEEVSRLNEENRKYRKQQKLEAEGLRQIEEQKASKKWWKRL
;
A
#
# COMPACT_ATOMS: atom_id res chain seq x y z
N MET A 1 58.15 -30.87 -88.95
CA MET A 1 59.09 -30.81 -90.09
C MET A 1 59.88 -29.54 -89.89
N GLU A 2 61.21 -29.60 -89.83
CA GLU A 2 62.02 -28.39 -89.62
C GLU A 2 62.03 -27.54 -90.90
N ASP A 3 62.09 -26.23 -90.74
CA ASP A 3 62.12 -25.27 -91.85
C ASP A 3 63.43 -25.41 -92.64
N PRO A 4 63.40 -25.54 -93.99
CA PRO A 4 64.60 -25.78 -94.79
C PRO A 4 65.60 -24.61 -94.80
N VAL A 5 65.13 -23.38 -94.56
CA VAL A 5 65.97 -22.19 -94.41
C VAL A 5 66.71 -22.24 -93.08
N VAL A 6 65.98 -22.50 -91.99
CA VAL A 6 66.52 -22.63 -90.64
C VAL A 6 67.51 -23.80 -90.55
N ALA A 7 67.14 -24.97 -91.07
CA ALA A 7 68.00 -26.14 -91.09
C ALA A 7 69.31 -25.89 -91.86
N ARG A 8 69.26 -25.16 -92.99
CA ARG A 8 70.46 -24.79 -93.76
C ARG A 8 71.36 -23.80 -93.01
N ILE A 9 70.79 -22.87 -92.24
CA ILE A 9 71.57 -21.94 -91.41
C ILE A 9 72.22 -22.68 -90.22
N LYS A 10 71.46 -23.50 -89.49
CA LYS A 10 71.98 -24.34 -88.39
C LYS A 10 73.14 -25.23 -88.85
N ASN A 11 72.94 -25.93 -89.98
CA ASN A 11 73.96 -26.78 -90.60
C ASN A 11 75.25 -26.02 -90.96
N GLN A 12 75.18 -24.71 -91.26
CA GLN A 12 76.36 -23.89 -91.48
C GLN A 12 77.06 -23.50 -90.18
N PHE A 13 76.34 -23.28 -89.07
CA PHE A 13 76.96 -23.18 -87.73
C PHE A 13 77.63 -24.49 -87.32
N ASP A 14 76.99 -25.65 -87.53
CA ASP A 14 77.59 -26.96 -87.26
C ASP A 14 78.90 -27.17 -88.04
N LYS A 15 78.96 -26.71 -89.30
CA LYS A 15 80.14 -26.80 -90.19
C LYS A 15 81.25 -25.79 -89.89
N LYS A 16 80.94 -24.64 -89.29
CA LYS A 16 81.86 -23.49 -89.17
C LYS A 16 82.19 -23.11 -87.72
N GLY A 17 81.52 -23.73 -86.75
CA GLY A 17 81.60 -23.41 -85.33
C GLY A 17 80.43 -22.56 -84.86
N ASN A 18 80.07 -22.71 -83.59
CA ASN A 18 79.08 -21.91 -82.89
C ASN A 18 79.69 -21.45 -81.54
N PRO A 19 79.93 -20.14 -81.31
CA PRO A 19 79.67 -19.01 -82.20
C PRO A 19 80.55 -18.99 -83.47
N ALA A 20 80.06 -18.32 -84.51
CA ALA A 20 80.73 -18.11 -85.79
C ALA A 20 81.09 -16.63 -85.99
N LYS A 21 82.17 -16.36 -86.72
CA LYS A 21 82.50 -15.02 -87.24
C LYS A 21 81.96 -14.86 -88.65
N ILE A 22 80.91 -14.06 -88.80
CA ILE A 22 80.20 -13.86 -90.07
C ILE A 22 80.71 -12.57 -90.74
N PRO A 23 81.18 -12.61 -92.00
CA PRO A 23 81.68 -11.43 -92.69
C PRO A 23 80.54 -10.48 -93.10
N LEU A 24 80.82 -9.18 -92.99
CA LEU A 24 80.04 -8.13 -93.63
C LEU A 24 80.35 -8.05 -95.13
N MET A 25 79.50 -7.36 -95.89
CA MET A 25 79.50 -7.30 -97.36
C MET A 25 80.85 -6.90 -98.02
N SER A 26 81.77 -6.27 -97.28
CA SER A 26 83.10 -5.87 -97.75
C SER A 26 84.21 -6.90 -97.50
N GLY A 27 83.94 -8.00 -96.79
CA GLY A 27 84.90 -9.03 -96.38
C GLY A 27 85.94 -8.61 -95.33
N LYS A 28 86.20 -7.31 -95.18
CA LYS A 28 87.22 -6.75 -94.26
C LYS A 28 86.78 -6.65 -92.79
N GLN A 29 85.49 -6.83 -92.51
CA GLN A 29 84.91 -6.74 -91.18
C GLN A 29 83.96 -7.93 -90.97
N PHE A 30 83.86 -8.40 -89.73
CA PHE A 30 82.99 -9.48 -89.31
C PHE A 30 82.21 -9.09 -88.06
N PHE A 31 81.21 -9.88 -87.72
CA PHE A 31 80.48 -9.85 -86.45
C PHE A 31 80.42 -11.26 -85.87
N GLU A 32 80.39 -11.40 -84.55
CA GLU A 32 80.14 -12.69 -83.92
C GLU A 32 78.64 -12.98 -83.89
N ALA A 33 78.29 -14.22 -84.24
CA ALA A 33 76.93 -14.74 -84.24
C ALA A 33 76.90 -16.09 -83.51
N ARG A 34 75.89 -16.31 -82.67
CA ARG A 34 75.66 -17.57 -81.96
C ARG A 34 74.26 -18.08 -82.23
N ALA A 35 74.13 -19.31 -82.69
CA ALA A 35 72.84 -19.99 -82.84
C ALA A 35 72.43 -20.64 -81.50
N GLU A 36 71.17 -20.45 -81.11
CA GLU A 36 70.55 -21.00 -79.91
C GLU A 36 69.19 -21.64 -80.30
N GLU A 37 68.44 -22.19 -79.34
CA GLU A 37 67.15 -22.86 -79.61
C GLU A 37 66.09 -21.91 -80.19
N ASP A 38 66.06 -20.66 -79.72
CA ASP A 38 65.07 -19.62 -80.03
C ASP A 38 65.42 -18.78 -81.28
N GLY A 39 66.70 -18.63 -81.59
CA GLY A 39 67.18 -17.83 -82.73
C GLY A 39 68.70 -17.71 -82.82
N ILE A 40 69.17 -16.54 -83.26
CA ILE A 40 70.59 -16.19 -83.39
C ILE A 40 70.85 -14.90 -82.61
N TYR A 41 71.86 -14.91 -81.74
CA TYR A 41 72.36 -13.73 -81.04
C TYR A 41 73.57 -13.16 -81.81
N VAL A 42 73.60 -11.85 -82.06
CA VAL A 42 74.68 -11.17 -82.79
C VAL A 42 75.20 -9.93 -82.03
N ASP A 43 76.51 -9.72 -82.03
CA ASP A 43 77.14 -8.58 -81.33
C ASP A 43 76.79 -7.21 -81.94
N ASN A 44 76.60 -7.15 -83.26
CA ASN A 44 76.48 -5.89 -84.02
C ASN A 44 75.16 -5.12 -83.84
N LEU A 45 74.19 -5.68 -83.10
CA LEU A 45 72.90 -5.02 -82.79
C LEU A 45 72.87 -4.35 -81.39
N LYS A 46 74.00 -4.31 -80.68
CA LYS A 46 74.13 -3.65 -79.36
C LYS A 46 73.06 -4.11 -78.36
N ASN A 47 72.12 -3.24 -78.01
CA ASN A 47 71.14 -3.43 -76.93
C ASN A 47 70.01 -4.43 -77.29
N GLN A 48 69.95 -4.93 -78.53
CA GLN A 48 68.99 -5.96 -78.95
C GLN A 48 69.66 -7.02 -79.84
N PRO A 49 70.55 -7.87 -79.30
CA PRO A 49 71.37 -8.81 -80.08
C PRO A 49 70.57 -9.93 -80.76
N PHE A 50 69.33 -10.19 -80.34
CA PHE A 50 68.59 -11.39 -80.70
C PHE A 50 67.78 -11.28 -82.00
N LEU A 51 67.88 -12.31 -82.86
CA LEU A 51 67.15 -12.50 -84.12
C LEU A 51 66.45 -13.86 -84.11
N LEU A 52 65.11 -13.88 -84.05
CA LEU A 52 64.29 -15.10 -84.07
C LEU A 52 64.49 -15.92 -85.37
N TRP A 53 64.40 -17.25 -85.28
CA TRP A 53 64.54 -18.13 -86.44
C TRP A 53 63.56 -17.82 -87.60
N ASN A 54 62.32 -17.43 -87.29
CA ASN A 54 61.29 -17.14 -88.30
C ASN A 54 61.63 -15.94 -89.23
N ILE A 55 62.51 -15.04 -88.80
CA ILE A 55 62.97 -13.89 -89.60
C ILE A 55 63.61 -14.37 -90.90
N PHE A 56 64.39 -15.45 -90.84
CA PHE A 56 65.13 -15.97 -92.00
C PHE A 56 64.19 -16.67 -92.98
N SER A 57 63.22 -17.44 -92.47
CA SER A 57 62.14 -18.04 -93.25
C SER A 57 61.34 -16.97 -94.01
N GLU A 58 60.81 -15.97 -93.29
CA GLU A 58 60.01 -14.89 -93.87
C GLU A 58 60.84 -14.03 -94.84
N ALA A 59 62.15 -13.88 -94.60
CA ALA A 59 63.04 -13.18 -95.52
C ALA A 59 63.26 -13.93 -96.85
N VAL A 60 63.35 -15.26 -96.80
CA VAL A 60 63.45 -16.09 -98.02
C VAL A 60 62.11 -16.15 -98.75
N ASN A 61 61.00 -16.30 -98.03
CA ASN A 61 59.64 -16.25 -98.61
C ASN A 61 59.41 -14.94 -99.35
N PHE A 62 59.68 -13.80 -98.70
CA PHE A 62 59.58 -12.48 -99.33
C PHE A 62 60.48 -12.33 -100.57
N LEU A 63 61.69 -12.89 -100.55
CA LEU A 63 62.56 -12.92 -101.72
C LEU A 63 61.99 -13.79 -102.84
N GLN A 64 61.37 -14.94 -102.54
CA GLN A 64 60.71 -15.79 -103.53
C GLN A 64 59.49 -15.10 -104.16
N GLU A 65 58.62 -14.50 -103.34
CA GLU A 65 57.45 -13.71 -103.77
C GLU A 65 57.86 -12.55 -104.70
N ASN A 66 59.00 -11.90 -104.41
CA ASN A 66 59.58 -10.84 -105.24
C ASN A 66 60.49 -11.36 -106.40
N GLY A 67 60.17 -12.52 -106.97
CA GLY A 67 60.88 -13.05 -108.16
C GLY A 67 62.36 -13.37 -107.93
N GLY A 68 62.73 -13.70 -106.69
CA GLY A 68 64.08 -14.04 -106.25
C GLY A 68 64.97 -12.85 -105.89
N LYS A 69 64.50 -11.60 -105.95
CA LYS A 69 65.33 -10.40 -105.69
C LYS A 69 64.55 -9.27 -105.04
N ALA A 70 65.06 -8.68 -103.96
CA ALA A 70 64.43 -7.54 -103.30
C ALA A 70 65.42 -6.46 -102.85
N LYS A 71 64.89 -5.24 -102.66
CA LYS A 71 65.60 -4.16 -101.95
C LYS A 71 65.74 -4.53 -100.47
N LYS A 72 66.89 -4.24 -99.88
CA LYS A 72 67.13 -4.44 -98.44
C LYS A 72 66.23 -3.58 -97.55
N GLY A 73 66.02 -2.32 -97.94
CA GLY A 73 65.48 -1.29 -97.05
C GLY A 73 66.58 -0.60 -96.25
N ASN A 74 66.23 0.52 -95.61
CA ASN A 74 67.12 1.29 -94.75
C ASN A 74 66.36 2.03 -93.64
N ALA A 75 66.31 1.45 -92.44
CA ALA A 75 65.73 2.08 -91.25
C ALA A 75 66.59 3.23 -90.65
N THR A 76 67.57 3.79 -91.38
CA THR A 76 68.29 4.99 -90.96
C THR A 76 67.57 6.24 -91.41
N ASN A 77 67.00 6.95 -90.44
CA ASN A 77 66.27 8.21 -90.61
C ASN A 77 65.04 8.07 -91.52
N SER A 78 64.42 6.88 -91.49
CA SER A 78 63.18 6.55 -92.19
C SER A 78 62.25 5.76 -91.28
N ARG A 79 60.94 5.95 -91.46
CA ARG A 79 59.84 5.23 -90.81
C ARG A 79 59.26 4.19 -91.77
N LEU A 80 58.57 3.20 -91.24
CA LEU A 80 57.93 2.16 -92.04
C LEU A 80 56.93 2.80 -93.02
N GLY A 81 57.06 2.54 -94.32
CA GLY A 81 56.26 3.16 -95.38
C GLY A 81 56.95 4.31 -96.12
N ASP A 82 58.11 4.81 -95.66
CA ASP A 82 58.91 5.77 -96.43
C ASP A 82 59.47 5.11 -97.72
N PRO A 83 59.79 5.84 -98.80
CA PRO A 83 60.24 5.25 -100.08
C PRO A 83 61.51 4.38 -100.05
N ASN A 84 62.26 4.38 -98.95
CA ASN A 84 63.44 3.54 -98.71
C ASN A 84 63.22 2.46 -97.63
N LEU A 85 62.00 2.37 -97.08
CA LEU A 85 61.59 1.43 -96.03
C LEU A 85 60.09 1.09 -96.15
N ASP A 86 59.60 0.90 -97.38
CA ASP A 86 58.24 0.46 -97.62
C ASP A 86 58.11 -1.06 -97.47
N LEU A 87 56.88 -1.59 -97.61
CA LEU A 87 56.62 -3.03 -97.54
C LEU A 87 57.20 -3.82 -98.73
N ASN A 88 57.73 -3.12 -99.76
CA ASN A 88 58.49 -3.71 -100.88
C ASN A 88 60.00 -3.75 -100.60
N THR A 89 60.42 -3.36 -99.38
CA THR A 89 61.77 -3.60 -98.85
C THR A 89 61.78 -4.70 -97.81
N LEU A 90 62.85 -5.50 -97.76
CA LEU A 90 62.95 -6.62 -96.84
C LEU A 90 62.92 -6.19 -95.36
N GLU A 91 63.59 -5.10 -94.99
CA GLU A 91 63.57 -4.57 -93.62
C GLU A 91 62.17 -4.05 -93.24
N GLY A 92 61.44 -3.42 -94.17
CA GLY A 92 60.05 -2.99 -93.96
C GLY A 92 59.06 -4.15 -93.85
N TYR A 93 59.21 -5.17 -94.71
CA TYR A 93 58.42 -6.40 -94.65
C TYR A 93 58.61 -7.12 -93.30
N ILE A 94 59.86 -7.40 -92.90
CA ILE A 94 60.18 -8.07 -91.63
C ILE A 94 59.64 -7.26 -90.45
N ALA A 95 59.76 -5.93 -90.48
CA ALA A 95 59.23 -5.07 -89.43
C ALA A 95 57.72 -5.23 -89.25
N SER A 96 56.95 -5.26 -90.34
CA SER A 96 55.49 -5.42 -90.25
C SER A 96 55.06 -6.85 -89.97
N LYS A 97 55.66 -7.82 -90.67
CA LYS A 97 55.31 -9.26 -90.63
C LYS A 97 55.73 -9.97 -89.34
N VAL A 98 56.94 -9.70 -88.84
CA VAL A 98 57.53 -10.41 -87.69
C VAL A 98 57.48 -9.58 -86.40
N TYR A 99 57.64 -8.26 -86.50
CA TYR A 99 57.64 -7.36 -85.34
C TYR A 99 56.33 -6.55 -85.16
N GLY A 100 55.36 -6.69 -86.06
CA GLY A 100 54.03 -6.06 -85.93
C GLY A 100 54.00 -4.55 -86.17
N CYS A 101 55.08 -3.96 -86.70
CA CYS A 101 55.17 -2.52 -86.96
C CYS A 101 54.16 -2.06 -88.03
N LYS A 102 53.63 -0.86 -87.85
CA LYS A 102 52.65 -0.21 -88.73
C LYS A 102 53.31 0.93 -89.53
N PRO A 103 52.74 1.34 -90.68
CA PRO A 103 53.22 2.51 -91.40
C PRO A 103 53.28 3.75 -90.49
N GLY A 104 54.42 4.44 -90.48
CA GLY A 104 54.76 5.52 -89.55
C GLY A 104 55.64 5.12 -88.36
N ASP A 105 55.76 3.83 -88.03
CA ASP A 105 56.59 3.37 -86.90
C ASP A 105 58.10 3.45 -87.19
N SER A 106 58.89 3.58 -86.12
CA SER A 106 60.36 3.47 -86.15
C SER A 106 60.77 2.00 -86.16
N VAL A 107 61.58 1.58 -87.14
CA VAL A 107 62.01 0.18 -87.31
C VAL A 107 63.39 -0.06 -86.69
N PHE A 108 63.58 -1.23 -86.06
CA PHE A 108 64.90 -1.66 -85.59
C PHE A 108 65.80 -2.05 -86.77
N LYS A 109 66.99 -1.44 -86.85
CA LYS A 109 67.99 -1.62 -87.92
C LYS A 109 68.63 -3.02 -87.88
N ARG A 110 67.93 -4.02 -88.42
CA ARG A 110 68.28 -5.45 -88.30
C ARG A 110 68.73 -6.06 -89.63
N ILE A 111 68.57 -5.35 -90.76
CA ILE A 111 68.84 -5.89 -92.10
C ILE A 111 70.30 -6.30 -92.34
N THR A 112 71.27 -5.66 -91.69
CA THR A 112 72.70 -5.93 -91.90
C THR A 112 73.11 -7.35 -91.47
N PRO A 113 72.92 -7.80 -90.21
CA PRO A 113 73.19 -9.19 -89.85
C PRO A 113 72.30 -10.18 -90.60
N ILE A 114 71.00 -9.89 -90.80
CA ILE A 114 70.09 -10.79 -91.53
C ILE A 114 70.61 -11.07 -92.95
N ALA A 115 70.94 -10.03 -93.71
CA ALA A 115 71.49 -10.14 -95.06
C ALA A 115 72.86 -10.84 -95.12
N SER A 116 73.65 -10.75 -94.06
CA SER A 116 74.96 -11.41 -93.96
C SER A 116 74.85 -12.88 -93.56
N ILE A 117 73.98 -13.24 -92.61
CA ILE A 117 73.69 -14.63 -92.24
C ILE A 117 73.14 -15.41 -93.44
N LEU A 118 72.16 -14.85 -94.16
CA LEU A 118 71.59 -15.48 -95.36
C LEU A 118 72.62 -15.70 -96.49
N ALA A 119 73.65 -14.86 -96.58
CA ALA A 119 74.72 -15.04 -97.56
C ALA A 119 75.82 -15.99 -97.09
N TRP A 120 76.13 -15.98 -95.80
CA TRP A 120 77.09 -16.90 -95.17
C TRP A 120 76.58 -18.34 -95.10
N ALA A 121 75.26 -18.54 -94.99
CA ALA A 121 74.58 -19.84 -95.19
C ALA A 121 74.36 -20.21 -96.66
N GLU A 122 74.92 -19.44 -97.60
CA GLU A 122 74.89 -19.69 -99.05
C GLU A 122 73.47 -19.73 -99.64
N ILE A 123 72.50 -19.02 -99.04
CA ILE A 123 71.11 -18.94 -99.51
C ILE A 123 70.93 -17.74 -100.46
N CYS A 124 71.58 -16.62 -100.14
CA CYS A 124 71.46 -15.35 -100.88
C CYS A 124 72.81 -14.79 -101.33
N LYS A 125 72.85 -14.10 -102.46
CA LYS A 125 73.91 -13.15 -102.80
C LYS A 125 73.59 -11.79 -102.20
N ASN A 126 74.37 -11.38 -101.21
CA ASN A 126 74.31 -10.07 -100.54
C ASN A 126 75.03 -9.02 -101.40
N THR A 127 74.30 -8.02 -101.92
CA THR A 127 74.83 -6.97 -102.80
C THR A 127 74.51 -5.56 -102.27
N ARG A 128 75.09 -4.51 -102.87
CA ARG A 128 74.85 -3.12 -102.42
C ARG A 128 73.38 -2.73 -102.64
N GLY A 129 72.63 -2.59 -101.54
CA GLY A 129 71.21 -2.22 -101.54
C GLY A 129 70.20 -3.37 -101.79
N GLN A 130 70.64 -4.54 -102.23
CA GLN A 130 69.76 -5.65 -102.60
C GLN A 130 70.20 -7.01 -102.02
N LEU A 131 69.26 -7.96 -102.04
CA LEU A 131 69.50 -9.39 -101.85
C LEU A 131 68.90 -10.15 -103.04
N CYS A 132 69.61 -11.17 -103.49
CA CYS A 132 69.18 -12.09 -104.55
C CYS A 132 69.29 -13.52 -104.06
N LEU A 133 68.33 -14.40 -104.32
CA LEU A 133 68.49 -15.84 -104.11
C LEU A 133 69.56 -16.40 -105.05
N LEU A 134 70.22 -17.49 -104.63
CA LEU A 134 71.19 -18.22 -105.46
C LEU A 134 70.51 -19.37 -106.23
N SER A 135 70.78 -19.45 -107.53
CA SER A 135 70.29 -20.48 -108.47
C SER A 135 71.47 -21.23 -109.12
N GLU A 136 71.36 -22.54 -109.30
CA GLU A 136 72.49 -23.47 -109.55
C GLU A 136 72.78 -23.73 -111.07
N GLN A 137 73.92 -23.27 -111.67
CA GLN A 137 74.39 -23.51 -113.09
C GLN A 137 75.97 -23.50 -113.32
N LYS A 138 76.54 -23.55 -114.59
CA LYS A 138 77.80 -24.30 -115.04
C LYS A 138 78.54 -23.80 -116.42
N GLU A 139 79.85 -24.11 -116.82
CA GLU A 139 80.52 -24.28 -118.25
C GLU A 139 81.98 -23.70 -118.85
N ARG A 140 82.42 -23.61 -120.22
CA ARG A 140 83.87 -23.70 -120.96
C ARG A 140 84.42 -22.92 -122.34
N ALA A 141 85.70 -23.06 -122.97
CA ALA A 141 86.38 -22.44 -124.30
C ALA A 141 87.80 -22.97 -125.05
N SER A 142 88.42 -22.46 -126.25
CA SER A 142 89.68 -22.95 -127.12
C SER A 142 90.51 -22.13 -128.35
N GLU A 143 91.57 -22.67 -129.15
CA GLU A 143 92.38 -22.41 -130.54
C GLU A 143 93.71 -21.43 -130.90
N SER A 144 94.64 -21.30 -131.98
CA SER A 144 95.31 -21.91 -133.31
C SER A 144 96.54 -21.15 -134.18
N GLU A 145 97.35 -21.67 -135.25
CA GLU A 145 98.20 -21.04 -136.48
C GLU A 145 99.68 -21.45 -137.18
N LYS A 146 100.44 -20.70 -138.15
CA LYS A 146 101.38 -21.12 -139.40
C LYS A 146 102.92 -20.64 -139.88
N GLU A 147 103.36 -20.34 -141.20
CA GLU A 147 104.67 -20.64 -142.10
C GLU A 147 105.39 -19.55 -143.15
N ILE A 148 106.46 -19.55 -144.11
CA ILE A 148 107.80 -20.25 -144.63
C ILE A 148 109.11 -19.59 -145.51
N PRO A 149 109.37 -19.37 -146.91
CA PRO A 149 110.71 -19.46 -147.78
C PRO A 149 111.32 -18.27 -148.78
N VAL A 150 112.35 -18.14 -149.78
CA VAL A 150 113.63 -18.68 -150.59
C VAL A 150 114.15 -17.71 -151.87
N THR A 151 115.25 -17.54 -152.79
CA THR A 151 116.77 -17.74 -153.31
C THR A 151 117.17 -16.90 -154.68
N LEU A 152 118.29 -16.70 -155.56
CA LEU A 152 119.84 -16.77 -155.94
C LEU A 152 120.22 -16.09 -157.41
N GLU A 153 121.34 -15.88 -158.28
CA GLU A 153 122.90 -15.89 -158.64
C GLU A 153 123.28 -15.21 -160.12
N VAL A 154 124.40 -14.98 -160.97
CA VAL A 154 125.98 -14.90 -161.27
C VAL A 154 126.35 -14.42 -162.82
N GLU A 155 127.47 -14.03 -163.64
CA GLU A 155 129.02 -13.73 -163.90
C GLU A 155 129.36 -12.69 -165.15
N GLU A 156 130.43 -12.36 -166.04
CA GLU A 156 131.90 -12.56 -166.61
C GLU A 156 132.44 -11.32 -167.59
N SER A 157 133.51 -11.02 -168.49
CA SER A 157 134.93 -11.33 -169.12
C SER A 157 135.69 -10.15 -170.04
N GLU A 158 136.92 -10.24 -170.74
CA GLU A 158 137.75 -9.12 -171.53
C GLU A 158 138.93 -9.43 -172.65
N GLU A 159 139.84 -8.50 -173.22
CA GLU A 159 140.61 -8.54 -174.60
C GLU A 159 142.17 -8.17 -175.04
N LYS A 160 142.74 -6.91 -175.27
CA LYS A 160 143.75 -6.31 -176.31
C LYS A 160 145.22 -5.88 -175.89
N VAL A 161 146.11 -6.83 -175.64
CA VAL A 161 146.70 -6.94 -174.29
C VAL A 161 147.87 -6.05 -173.80
N GLU A 162 149.03 -5.85 -174.44
CA GLU A 162 150.23 -5.42 -173.64
C GLU A 162 150.35 -3.90 -173.38
N ILE A 163 149.94 -3.05 -174.34
CA ILE A 163 149.73 -1.62 -174.04
C ILE A 163 148.47 -1.45 -173.17
N ASP A 164 147.44 -2.27 -173.39
CA ASP A 164 146.30 -2.35 -172.47
C ASP A 164 146.71 -2.87 -171.09
N PHE A 165 147.82 -3.58 -170.91
CA PHE A 165 148.26 -4.11 -169.60
C PHE A 165 148.91 -3.03 -168.75
N LEU A 166 149.76 -2.17 -169.34
CA LEU A 166 150.28 -1.00 -168.64
C LEU A 166 149.22 0.08 -168.44
N ASN A 167 148.34 0.31 -169.43
CA ASN A 167 147.18 1.18 -169.24
C ASN A 167 146.19 0.60 -168.22
N SER A 168 146.01 -0.74 -168.15
CA SER A 168 145.21 -1.39 -167.11
C SER A 168 145.86 -1.27 -165.74
N GLN A 169 147.20 -1.38 -165.62
CA GLN A 169 147.86 -1.15 -164.33
C GLN A 169 147.71 0.30 -163.85
N LEU A 170 147.80 1.29 -164.74
CA LEU A 170 147.51 2.69 -164.42
C LEU A 170 146.04 2.90 -164.08
N ALA A 171 145.12 2.41 -164.91
CA ALA A 171 143.68 2.49 -164.65
C ALA A 171 143.25 1.77 -163.37
N ASN A 172 143.91 0.68 -163.00
CA ASN A 172 143.68 -0.07 -161.77
C ASN A 172 144.27 0.67 -160.55
N ARG A 173 145.41 1.35 -160.69
CA ARG A 173 145.94 2.29 -159.68
C ARG A 173 145.04 3.52 -159.49
N ASP A 174 144.52 4.10 -160.57
CA ASP A 174 143.57 5.21 -160.53
C ASP A 174 142.20 4.78 -159.98
N ALA A 175 141.75 3.55 -160.27
CA ALA A 175 140.56 2.96 -159.67
C ALA A 175 140.76 2.66 -158.17
N GLU A 176 141.95 2.21 -157.78
CA GLU A 176 142.33 1.99 -156.38
C GLU A 176 142.42 3.32 -155.61
N LEU A 177 143.00 4.36 -156.20
CA LEU A 177 142.99 5.72 -155.65
C LEU A 177 141.57 6.26 -155.49
N LYS A 178 140.74 6.22 -156.55
CA LYS A 178 139.32 6.62 -156.45
C LYS A 178 138.55 5.82 -155.42
N ARG A 179 138.83 4.52 -155.27
CA ARG A 179 138.24 3.66 -154.23
C ARG A 179 138.71 4.03 -152.82
N LEU A 180 139.93 4.56 -152.67
CA LEU A 180 140.44 5.10 -151.40
C LEU A 180 139.88 6.49 -151.10
N GLU A 181 139.72 7.35 -152.11
CA GLU A 181 139.05 8.66 -151.98
C GLU A 181 137.58 8.49 -151.58
N ILE A 182 136.86 7.54 -152.20
CA ILE A 182 135.51 7.16 -151.81
C ILE A 182 135.48 6.69 -150.36
N LYS A 183 136.35 5.77 -149.94
CA LYS A 183 136.46 5.32 -148.53
C LYS A 183 136.82 6.44 -147.56
N LEU A 184 137.61 7.42 -147.99
CA LEU A 184 137.95 8.58 -147.16
C LEU A 184 136.74 9.53 -147.00
N ALA A 185 135.98 9.76 -148.08
CA ALA A 185 134.73 10.50 -148.02
C ALA A 185 133.67 9.78 -147.17
N GLU A 186 133.52 8.45 -147.33
CA GLU A 186 132.65 7.60 -146.51
C GLU A 186 133.03 7.67 -145.02
N SER A 187 134.32 7.60 -144.68
CA SER A 187 134.77 7.66 -143.29
C SER A 187 134.69 9.05 -142.67
N LEU A 188 134.93 10.12 -143.43
CA LEU A 188 134.68 11.51 -142.98
C LEU A 188 133.19 11.77 -142.75
N GLN A 189 132.33 11.32 -143.66
CA GLN A 189 130.87 11.34 -143.48
C GLN A 189 130.45 10.53 -142.25
N ARG A 190 131.07 9.37 -142.01
CA ARG A 190 130.80 8.52 -140.84
C ARG A 190 131.26 9.14 -139.52
N ILE A 191 132.37 9.87 -139.52
CA ILE A 191 132.83 10.67 -138.36
C ILE A 191 131.79 11.74 -138.04
N LYS A 192 131.34 12.51 -139.04
CA LYS A 192 130.28 13.51 -138.86
C LYS A 192 128.98 12.91 -138.32
N GLU A 193 128.57 11.76 -138.84
CA GLU A 193 127.43 10.98 -138.32
C GLU A 193 127.61 10.47 -136.88
N PHE A 194 128.83 10.45 -136.33
CA PHE A 194 129.08 10.21 -134.91
C PHE A 194 129.13 11.52 -134.11
N GLU A 195 129.73 12.59 -134.64
CA GLU A 195 129.76 13.92 -134.00
C GLU A 195 128.35 14.49 -133.79
N ASP A 196 127.50 14.47 -134.83
CA ASP A 196 126.09 14.89 -134.74
C ASP A 196 125.29 14.05 -133.71
N ARG A 197 125.71 12.79 -133.49
CA ARG A 197 125.10 11.84 -132.57
C ARG A 197 125.55 12.05 -131.13
N VAL A 198 126.84 12.32 -130.91
CA VAL A 198 127.38 12.74 -129.60
C VAL A 198 126.73 14.05 -129.18
N ALA A 199 126.65 15.04 -130.08
CA ALA A 199 125.91 16.28 -129.82
C ALA A 199 124.40 16.04 -129.60
N GLY A 200 123.81 14.99 -130.17
CA GLY A 200 122.45 14.54 -129.84
C GLY A 200 122.36 14.05 -128.40
N ASN A 201 123.19 13.06 -128.05
CA ASN A 201 123.24 12.46 -126.72
C ASN A 201 123.58 13.48 -125.63
N ASP A 202 124.47 14.44 -125.87
CA ASP A 202 124.83 15.48 -124.88
C ASP A 202 123.64 16.40 -124.57
N ARG A 203 122.75 16.67 -125.55
CA ARG A 203 121.49 17.39 -125.32
C ARG A 203 120.49 16.56 -124.52
N GLU A 204 120.39 15.27 -124.81
CA GLU A 204 119.56 14.32 -124.05
C GLU A 204 120.05 14.19 -122.59
N ILE A 205 121.36 14.02 -122.38
CA ILE A 205 122.00 13.99 -121.06
C ILE A 205 121.79 15.31 -120.31
N SER A 206 121.80 16.45 -121.01
CA SER A 206 121.47 17.75 -120.40
C SER A 206 120.01 17.80 -119.94
N GLY A 207 119.06 17.41 -120.80
CA GLY A 207 117.64 17.34 -120.44
C GLY A 207 117.36 16.38 -119.28
N LEU A 208 117.95 15.18 -119.28
CA LEU A 208 117.82 14.21 -118.19
C LEU A 208 118.43 14.72 -116.86
N ARG A 209 119.45 15.58 -116.90
CA ARG A 209 119.97 16.26 -115.70
C ARG A 209 119.01 17.33 -115.19
N GLU A 210 118.39 18.11 -116.07
CA GLU A 210 117.37 19.10 -115.70
C GLU A 210 116.10 18.43 -115.13
N GLU A 211 115.67 17.31 -115.72
CA GLU A 211 114.57 16.50 -115.17
C GLU A 211 114.90 15.88 -113.81
N LEU A 212 116.13 15.38 -113.65
CA LEU A 212 116.62 14.84 -112.38
C LEU A 212 116.65 15.92 -111.28
N GLU A 213 117.12 17.13 -111.59
CA GLU A 213 117.17 18.24 -110.63
C GLU A 213 115.78 18.83 -110.32
N ALA A 214 114.87 18.84 -111.31
CA ALA A 214 113.46 19.08 -111.05
C ALA A 214 112.82 17.96 -110.19
N GLY A 215 113.36 16.75 -110.25
CA GLY A 215 113.00 15.61 -109.41
C GLY A 215 113.50 15.74 -107.96
N THR A 216 114.79 16.05 -107.76
CA THR A 216 115.38 16.29 -106.43
C THR A 216 114.69 17.46 -105.73
N GLY A 217 114.45 18.56 -106.43
CA GLY A 217 113.69 19.71 -105.90
C GLY A 217 112.28 19.34 -105.43
N LYS A 218 111.55 18.50 -106.21
CA LYS A 218 110.24 17.97 -105.79
C LYS A 218 110.37 17.08 -104.55
N ILE A 219 111.34 16.17 -104.51
CA ILE A 219 111.59 15.29 -103.36
C ILE A 219 111.88 16.10 -102.10
N VAL A 220 112.73 17.12 -102.16
CA VAL A 220 113.02 18.02 -101.03
C VAL A 220 111.77 18.77 -100.57
N SER A 221 110.93 19.26 -101.49
CA SER A 221 109.67 19.93 -101.14
C SER A 221 108.68 18.98 -100.43
N LEU A 222 108.59 17.73 -100.90
CA LEU A 222 107.76 16.69 -100.28
C LEU A 222 108.30 16.28 -98.91
N GLN A 223 109.61 16.08 -98.78
CA GLN A 223 110.28 15.75 -97.52
C GLN A 223 110.07 16.85 -96.48
N LYS A 224 110.12 18.13 -96.87
CA LYS A 224 109.74 19.22 -95.98
C LYS A 224 108.27 19.11 -95.56
N SER A 225 107.34 18.99 -96.50
CA SER A 225 105.91 18.87 -96.16
C SER A 225 105.58 17.66 -95.28
N PHE A 226 106.36 16.57 -95.40
CA PHE A 226 106.27 15.41 -94.53
C PHE A 226 106.74 15.73 -93.12
N SER A 227 107.90 16.38 -92.97
CA SER A 227 108.41 16.86 -91.66
C SER A 227 107.42 17.82 -90.99
N ASP A 228 106.91 18.79 -91.75
CA ASP A 228 105.89 19.74 -91.28
C ASP A 228 104.62 18.97 -90.81
N SER A 229 104.23 17.90 -91.51
CA SER A 229 103.08 17.05 -91.11
C SER A 229 103.37 16.18 -89.88
N GLU A 230 104.60 15.69 -89.70
CA GLU A 230 105.02 14.88 -88.55
C GLU A 230 105.02 15.70 -87.25
N GLU A 231 105.42 16.97 -87.32
CA GLU A 231 105.33 17.92 -86.21
C GLU A 231 103.86 18.21 -85.84
N ASN A 232 103.00 18.43 -86.83
CA ASN A 232 101.55 18.60 -86.62
C ASN A 232 100.89 17.35 -86.02
N ILE A 233 101.33 16.15 -86.38
CA ILE A 233 100.83 14.90 -85.78
C ILE A 233 101.20 14.84 -84.28
N LYS A 234 102.44 15.16 -83.90
CA LYS A 234 102.89 15.14 -82.50
C LYS A 234 102.15 16.16 -81.63
N ASP A 235 101.91 17.36 -82.15
CA ASP A 235 101.08 18.40 -81.50
C ASP A 235 99.64 17.91 -81.27
N LEU A 236 99.06 17.19 -82.24
CA LEU A 236 97.72 16.61 -82.12
C LEU A 236 97.68 15.42 -81.13
N GLU A 237 98.73 14.60 -81.08
CA GLU A 237 98.89 13.50 -80.12
C GLU A 237 99.02 14.02 -78.68
N GLU A 238 99.84 15.05 -78.44
CA GLU A 238 99.94 15.71 -77.12
C GLU A 238 98.59 16.33 -76.71
N LYS A 239 97.91 17.01 -77.64
CA LYS A 239 96.56 17.56 -77.41
C LYS A 239 95.48 16.50 -77.22
N LEU A 240 95.71 15.25 -77.65
CA LEU A 240 94.81 14.13 -77.42
C LEU A 240 95.06 13.51 -76.05
N ALA A 241 96.31 13.23 -75.68
CA ALA A 241 96.68 12.79 -74.33
C ALA A 241 96.23 13.79 -73.25
N GLY A 242 96.42 15.09 -73.50
CA GLY A 242 95.95 16.17 -72.62
C GLY A 242 94.42 16.33 -72.53
N LYS A 243 93.65 15.67 -73.41
CA LYS A 243 92.18 15.51 -73.28
C LYS A 243 91.81 14.22 -72.57
N GLU A 244 92.54 13.14 -72.81
CA GLU A 244 92.34 11.84 -72.17
C GLU A 244 92.52 11.92 -70.66
N VAL A 245 93.56 12.61 -70.18
CA VAL A 245 93.74 12.92 -68.74
C VAL A 245 92.53 13.66 -68.17
N LYS A 246 92.04 14.70 -68.85
CA LYS A 246 90.87 15.49 -68.41
C LYS A 246 89.57 14.70 -68.46
N LEU A 247 89.44 13.74 -69.37
CA LEU A 247 88.31 12.83 -69.44
C LEU A 247 88.31 11.91 -68.21
N ASN A 248 89.46 11.32 -67.86
CA ASN A 248 89.62 10.51 -66.66
C ASN A 248 89.36 11.31 -65.36
N GLU A 249 89.77 12.57 -65.30
CA GLU A 249 89.45 13.49 -64.19
C GLU A 249 87.94 13.75 -64.07
N LEU A 250 87.25 13.97 -65.21
CA LEU A 250 85.81 14.18 -65.26
C LEU A 250 85.01 12.91 -64.90
N GLU A 251 85.43 11.74 -65.38
CA GLU A 251 84.82 10.46 -65.01
C GLU A 251 84.93 10.19 -63.51
N LYS A 252 86.11 10.43 -62.91
CA LYS A 252 86.29 10.35 -61.45
C LYS A 252 85.37 11.33 -60.70
N LEU A 253 85.26 12.58 -61.18
CA LEU A 253 84.35 13.57 -60.59
C LEU A 253 82.88 13.18 -60.74
N ILE A 254 82.49 12.51 -61.83
CA ILE A 254 81.14 11.96 -62.01
C ILE A 254 80.89 10.86 -60.97
N SER A 255 81.77 9.87 -60.83
CA SER A 255 81.62 8.82 -59.82
C SER A 255 81.58 9.36 -58.38
N GLU A 256 82.37 10.39 -58.06
CA GLU A 256 82.32 11.08 -56.76
C GLU A 256 81.03 11.86 -56.51
N LYS A 257 80.28 12.21 -57.56
CA LYS A 257 78.97 12.88 -57.49
C LYS A 257 77.82 11.87 -57.45
N GLU A 258 77.91 10.79 -58.22
CA GLU A 258 76.96 9.67 -58.17
C GLU A 258 76.93 9.01 -56.80
N GLY A 259 78.10 8.79 -56.18
CA GLY A 259 78.18 8.30 -54.79
C GLY A 259 77.45 9.20 -53.80
N LYS A 260 77.68 10.53 -53.87
CA LYS A 260 77.01 11.51 -53.00
C LYS A 260 75.51 11.64 -53.30
N LEU A 261 75.09 11.46 -54.55
CA LEU A 261 73.68 11.38 -54.91
C LEU A 261 73.01 10.18 -54.23
N GLY A 262 73.62 8.99 -54.31
CA GLY A 262 73.14 7.78 -53.63
C GLY A 262 73.27 7.79 -52.09
N GLU A 263 74.00 8.75 -51.51
CA GLU A 263 73.94 9.08 -50.08
C GLU A 263 72.70 9.93 -49.76
N PHE A 264 72.47 11.02 -50.51
CA PHE A 264 71.30 11.87 -50.32
C PHE A 264 69.97 11.16 -50.61
N GLU A 265 69.89 10.32 -51.65
CA GLU A 265 68.71 9.51 -51.94
C GLU A 265 68.35 8.58 -50.76
N ARG A 266 69.36 7.97 -50.14
CA ARG A 266 69.20 7.12 -48.95
C ARG A 266 68.72 7.91 -47.74
N GLU A 267 69.27 9.11 -47.52
CA GLU A 267 68.84 10.02 -46.45
C GLU A 267 67.40 10.52 -46.67
N ILE A 268 67.01 10.79 -47.93
CA ILE A 268 65.64 11.15 -48.32
C ILE A 268 64.66 10.00 -48.04
N VAL A 269 65.04 8.75 -48.36
CA VAL A 269 64.22 7.57 -48.02
C VAL A 269 64.07 7.43 -46.51
N GLU A 270 65.16 7.47 -45.75
CA GLU A 270 65.12 7.35 -44.28
C GLU A 270 64.29 8.46 -43.62
N LYS A 271 64.40 9.71 -44.09
CA LYS A 271 63.54 10.83 -43.65
C LYS A 271 62.08 10.61 -44.03
N SER A 272 61.80 10.05 -45.21
CA SER A 272 60.43 9.75 -45.66
C SER A 272 59.76 8.64 -44.83
N GLU A 273 60.53 7.64 -44.38
CA GLU A 273 60.04 6.61 -43.44
C GLU A 273 59.82 7.17 -42.03
N LYS A 274 60.69 8.07 -41.56
CA LYS A 274 60.50 8.82 -40.30
C LYS A 274 59.25 9.70 -40.36
N ILE A 275 59.01 10.39 -41.49
CA ILE A 275 57.78 11.17 -41.70
C ILE A 275 56.55 10.25 -41.66
N ARG A 276 56.53 9.14 -42.42
CA ARG A 276 55.41 8.17 -42.43
C ARG A 276 55.11 7.59 -41.05
N THR A 277 56.14 7.30 -40.26
CA THR A 277 55.94 6.80 -38.89
C THR A 277 55.42 7.90 -37.95
N PHE A 278 55.87 9.15 -38.08
CA PHE A 278 55.28 10.26 -37.34
C PHE A 278 53.82 10.53 -37.73
N GLU A 279 53.47 10.52 -39.01
CA GLU A 279 52.09 10.61 -39.51
C GLU A 279 51.20 9.48 -38.94
N GLY A 280 51.73 8.25 -38.91
CA GLY A 280 51.10 7.12 -38.25
C GLY A 280 50.86 7.38 -36.75
N THR A 281 51.85 7.88 -36.01
CA THR A 281 51.64 8.23 -34.59
C THR A 281 50.63 9.36 -34.41
N LEU A 282 50.64 10.39 -35.27
CA LEU A 282 49.75 11.53 -35.18
C LEU A 282 48.29 11.12 -35.40
N THR A 283 48.00 10.33 -36.44
CA THR A 283 46.64 9.79 -36.67
C THR A 283 46.14 8.91 -35.53
N THR A 284 47.00 8.13 -34.85
CA THR A 284 46.59 7.40 -33.62
C THR A 284 46.32 8.33 -32.44
N LYS A 285 47.02 9.47 -32.33
CA LYS A 285 46.76 10.49 -31.30
C LYS A 285 45.46 11.24 -31.56
N ASP A 286 45.18 11.63 -32.80
CA ASP A 286 43.92 12.30 -33.18
C ASP A 286 42.71 11.41 -32.90
N GLY A 287 42.80 10.11 -33.17
CA GLY A 287 41.79 9.12 -32.78
C GLY A 287 41.57 9.07 -31.27
N ALA A 288 42.65 8.99 -30.49
CA ALA A 288 42.56 8.97 -29.03
C ALA A 288 42.02 10.28 -28.42
N VAL A 289 42.35 11.45 -29.01
CA VAL A 289 41.78 12.74 -28.62
C VAL A 289 40.28 12.76 -28.87
N LYS A 290 39.83 12.33 -30.05
CA LYS A 290 38.40 12.27 -30.41
C LYS A 290 37.59 11.36 -29.47
N ASP A 291 38.17 10.24 -29.04
CA ASP A 291 37.54 9.36 -28.04
C ASP A 291 37.48 9.99 -26.63
N LEU A 292 38.49 10.77 -26.24
CA LEU A 292 38.46 11.53 -24.99
C LEU A 292 37.43 12.67 -25.05
N GLU A 293 37.29 13.37 -26.17
CA GLU A 293 36.24 14.37 -26.40
C GLU A 293 34.85 13.74 -26.30
N ASN A 294 34.63 12.59 -26.94
CA ASN A 294 33.38 11.83 -26.85
C ASN A 294 33.05 11.45 -25.39
N GLN A 295 34.03 10.96 -24.62
CA GLN A 295 33.85 10.65 -23.20
C GLN A 295 33.54 11.90 -22.36
N LEU A 296 34.16 13.05 -22.67
CA LEU A 296 33.95 14.30 -21.97
C LEU A 296 32.53 14.84 -22.22
N VAL A 297 32.04 14.76 -23.46
CA VAL A 297 30.64 15.06 -23.81
C VAL A 297 29.66 14.15 -23.07
N GLN A 298 29.95 12.84 -22.97
CA GLN A 298 29.11 11.90 -22.20
C GLN A 298 29.08 12.25 -20.70
N ARG A 299 30.24 12.51 -20.08
CA ARG A 299 30.31 12.92 -18.66
C ARG A 299 29.60 14.26 -18.41
N ASN A 300 29.70 15.23 -19.31
CA ASN A 300 28.97 16.50 -19.19
C ASN A 300 27.45 16.33 -19.24
N ARG A 301 26.93 15.36 -20.02
CA ARG A 301 25.50 15.00 -19.99
C ARG A 301 25.12 14.39 -18.63
N ALA A 302 25.86 13.38 -18.18
CA ALA A 302 25.61 12.73 -16.88
C ALA A 302 25.65 13.71 -15.70
N VAL A 303 26.59 14.68 -15.69
CA VAL A 303 26.66 15.74 -14.69
C VAL A 303 25.45 16.68 -14.75
N LYS A 304 24.97 17.03 -15.96
CA LYS A 304 23.73 17.82 -16.13
C LYS A 304 22.51 17.06 -15.59
N ASP A 305 22.41 15.77 -15.87
CA ASP A 305 21.28 14.95 -15.44
C ASP A 305 21.27 14.72 -13.92
N LEU A 306 22.44 14.47 -13.32
CA LEU A 306 22.61 14.43 -11.86
C LEU A 306 22.27 15.77 -11.20
N LYS A 307 22.65 16.91 -11.81
CA LYS A 307 22.27 18.25 -11.33
C LYS A 307 20.76 18.47 -11.38
N ASN A 308 20.08 17.99 -12.42
CA ASN A 308 18.62 18.05 -12.51
C ASN A 308 17.95 17.19 -11.42
N GLN A 309 18.47 15.98 -11.16
CA GLN A 309 17.99 15.11 -10.08
C GLN A 309 18.22 15.70 -8.68
N LEU A 310 19.31 16.45 -8.48
CA LEU A 310 19.58 17.14 -7.23
C LEU A 310 18.53 18.25 -7.00
N VAL A 311 18.29 19.11 -8.00
CA VAL A 311 17.25 20.16 -7.92
C VAL A 311 15.85 19.57 -7.68
N GLN A 312 15.52 18.42 -8.29
CA GLN A 312 14.28 17.71 -8.00
C GLN A 312 14.22 17.22 -6.53
N ARG A 313 15.33 16.68 -6.00
CA ARG A 313 15.42 16.29 -4.59
C ARG A 313 15.26 17.48 -3.65
N ASP A 314 15.92 18.61 -3.93
CA ASP A 314 15.83 19.83 -3.12
C ASP A 314 14.37 20.33 -3.03
N VAL A 315 13.61 20.26 -4.13
CA VAL A 315 12.17 20.56 -4.15
C VAL A 315 11.37 19.57 -3.29
N THR A 316 11.63 18.26 -3.39
CA THR A 316 10.92 17.26 -2.57
C THR A 316 11.27 17.34 -1.07
N VAL A 317 12.51 17.68 -0.72
CA VAL A 317 12.93 17.93 0.67
C VAL A 317 12.16 19.13 1.21
N LYS A 318 12.09 20.22 0.45
CA LYS A 318 11.36 21.43 0.86
C LYS A 318 9.85 21.23 1.00
N ASP A 319 9.25 20.35 0.21
CA ASP A 319 7.86 19.95 0.40
C ASP A 319 7.67 19.15 1.71
N LEU A 320 8.57 18.20 1.99
CA LEU A 320 8.55 17.41 3.23
C LEU A 320 8.82 18.28 4.48
N GLU A 321 9.69 19.29 4.39
CA GLU A 321 9.90 20.31 5.43
C GLU A 321 8.58 21.07 5.72
N ASN A 322 7.89 21.56 4.69
CA ASN A 322 6.59 22.22 4.84
C ASN A 322 5.53 21.27 5.46
N GLN A 323 5.51 19.99 5.04
CA GLN A 323 4.60 18.99 5.62
C GLN A 323 4.90 18.66 7.08
N LEU A 324 6.17 18.75 7.52
CA LEU A 324 6.55 18.61 8.92
C LEU A 324 6.07 19.81 9.74
N VAL A 325 6.32 21.04 9.30
CA VAL A 325 5.83 22.26 9.98
C VAL A 325 4.31 22.24 10.17
N LEU A 326 3.55 21.82 9.14
CA LEU A 326 2.10 21.68 9.24
C LEU A 326 1.65 20.59 10.23
N LYS A 327 2.45 19.53 10.42
CA LYS A 327 2.20 18.49 11.44
C LYS A 327 2.57 18.97 12.83
N ASP A 328 3.67 19.69 13.01
CA ASP A 328 4.07 20.26 14.30
C ASP A 328 3.04 21.29 14.78
N GLU A 329 2.50 22.11 13.88
CA GLU A 329 1.34 22.97 14.16
C GLU A 329 0.08 22.19 14.60
N ALA A 330 -0.17 21.03 14.00
CA ALA A 330 -1.32 20.20 14.32
C ALA A 330 -1.14 19.46 15.66
N ILE A 331 0.08 18.98 15.94
CA ILE A 331 0.47 18.39 17.22
C ILE A 331 0.29 19.42 18.33
N LYS A 332 0.82 20.64 18.17
CA LYS A 332 0.67 21.72 19.15
C LYS A 332 -0.80 22.03 19.47
N LYS A 333 -1.67 22.09 18.45
CA LYS A 333 -3.12 22.30 18.62
C LYS A 333 -3.78 21.14 19.40
N LEU A 334 -3.28 19.91 19.28
CA LEU A 334 -3.73 18.75 20.07
C LEU A 334 -3.17 18.78 21.51
N GLU A 335 -1.92 19.21 21.70
CA GLU A 335 -1.32 19.41 23.03
C GLU A 335 -2.07 20.48 23.83
N ASP A 336 -2.39 21.62 23.20
CA ASP A 336 -3.20 22.69 23.79
C ASP A 336 -4.60 22.16 24.22
N LEU A 337 -5.24 21.33 23.40
CA LEU A 337 -6.52 20.69 23.72
C LEU A 337 -6.41 19.63 24.84
N ILE A 338 -5.31 18.87 24.89
CA ILE A 338 -5.05 17.91 25.97
C ILE A 338 -4.80 18.65 27.30
N ALA A 339 -4.10 19.78 27.28
CA ALA A 339 -3.91 20.63 28.46
C ALA A 339 -5.24 21.22 28.97
N GLN A 340 -6.09 21.72 28.07
CA GLN A 340 -7.44 22.18 28.42
C GLN A 340 -8.29 21.06 29.04
N ASN A 341 -8.34 19.88 28.39
CA ASN A 341 -9.08 18.73 28.91
C ASN A 341 -8.55 18.26 30.26
N SER A 342 -7.23 18.29 30.47
CA SER A 342 -6.61 17.95 31.76
C SER A 342 -7.03 18.93 32.86
N SER A 343 -7.09 20.23 32.56
CA SER A 343 -7.60 21.24 33.51
C SER A 343 -9.08 21.05 33.82
N ILE A 344 -9.91 20.66 32.84
CA ILE A 344 -11.33 20.35 33.04
C ILE A 344 -11.49 19.10 33.92
N ILE A 345 -10.71 18.05 33.66
CA ILE A 345 -10.73 16.81 34.46
C ILE A 345 -10.34 17.08 35.92
N GLU A 346 -9.33 17.90 36.19
CA GLU A 346 -8.95 18.21 37.57
C GLU A 346 -10.00 19.07 38.28
N GLY A 347 -10.63 20.04 37.58
CA GLY A 347 -11.77 20.79 38.11
C GLY A 347 -13.01 19.92 38.37
N LEU A 348 -13.23 18.87 37.56
CA LEU A 348 -14.27 17.87 37.82
C LEU A 348 -13.92 16.98 39.02
N LYS A 349 -12.65 16.62 39.24
CA LYS A 349 -12.22 15.89 40.45
C LYS A 349 -12.40 16.71 41.73
N THR A 350 -12.07 18.01 41.71
CA THR A 350 -12.27 18.86 42.90
C THR A 350 -13.75 19.01 43.21
N CYS A 351 -14.59 19.27 42.19
CA CYS A 351 -16.04 19.28 42.34
C CYS A 351 -16.60 17.93 42.84
N LEU A 352 -16.06 16.79 42.37
CA LEU A 352 -16.45 15.46 42.85
C LEU A 352 -16.15 15.31 44.35
N LYS A 353 -14.94 15.67 44.80
CA LYS A 353 -14.55 15.64 46.22
C LYS A 353 -15.46 16.52 47.08
N GLU A 354 -15.77 17.74 46.63
CA GLU A 354 -16.72 18.62 47.30
C GLU A 354 -18.11 17.97 47.44
N LYS A 355 -18.55 17.15 46.46
CA LYS A 355 -19.80 16.39 46.57
C LYS A 355 -19.67 15.16 47.46
N GLU A 356 -18.55 14.46 47.44
CA GLU A 356 -18.27 13.33 48.35
C GLU A 356 -18.26 13.80 49.82
N GLU A 357 -17.59 14.91 50.12
CA GLU A 357 -17.59 15.55 51.45
C GLU A 357 -18.99 15.96 51.90
N VAL A 358 -19.77 16.61 51.02
CA VAL A 358 -21.18 16.97 51.29
C VAL A 358 -22.07 15.75 51.49
N ILE A 359 -21.84 14.65 50.75
CA ILE A 359 -22.55 13.38 50.94
C ILE A 359 -22.22 12.80 52.32
N SER A 360 -20.94 12.73 52.71
CA SER A 360 -20.56 12.23 54.04
C SER A 360 -21.12 13.07 55.19
N VAL A 361 -21.27 14.39 55.01
CA VAL A 361 -21.99 15.25 55.98
C VAL A 361 -23.48 14.88 56.05
N PHE A 362 -24.15 14.66 54.92
CA PHE A 362 -25.54 14.20 54.92
C PHE A 362 -25.72 12.78 55.48
N GLU A 363 -24.80 11.87 55.23
CA GLU A 363 -24.79 10.52 55.82
C GLU A 363 -24.64 10.58 57.34
N ALA A 364 -23.77 11.45 57.86
CA ALA A 364 -23.64 11.69 59.29
C ALA A 364 -24.91 12.32 59.91
N GLU A 365 -25.55 13.27 59.22
CA GLU A 365 -26.86 13.81 59.63
C GLU A 365 -27.96 12.74 59.65
N VAL A 366 -27.96 11.81 58.71
CA VAL A 366 -28.91 10.69 58.68
C VAL A 366 -28.65 9.74 59.84
N GLN A 367 -27.40 9.32 60.08
CA GLN A 367 -27.05 8.48 61.23
C GLN A 367 -27.39 9.14 62.58
N GLU A 368 -27.24 10.47 62.70
CA GLU A 368 -27.64 11.20 63.91
C GLU A 368 -29.17 11.22 64.09
N LYS A 369 -29.93 11.37 62.99
CA LYS A 369 -31.41 11.30 63.00
C LYS A 369 -31.90 9.88 63.30
N ASP A 370 -31.28 8.85 62.73
CA ASP A 370 -31.59 7.44 63.01
C ASP A 370 -31.27 7.09 64.47
N SER A 371 -30.16 7.58 65.02
CA SER A 371 -29.83 7.45 66.45
C SER A 371 -30.88 8.13 67.35
N LYS A 372 -31.37 9.31 66.96
CA LYS A 372 -32.46 10.02 67.66
C LYS A 372 -33.80 9.29 67.55
N LEU A 373 -34.07 8.66 66.40
CA LEU A 373 -35.26 7.82 66.18
C LEU A 373 -35.18 6.53 67.01
N GLN A 374 -34.06 5.81 67.03
CA GLN A 374 -33.86 4.63 67.88
C GLN A 374 -34.03 4.99 69.37
N GLY A 375 -33.36 6.05 69.85
CA GLY A 375 -33.53 6.54 71.22
C GLY A 375 -34.91 7.13 71.52
N SER A 376 -35.80 7.23 70.53
CA SER A 376 -37.23 7.55 70.69
C SER A 376 -38.11 6.30 70.66
N LEU A 377 -37.77 5.30 69.83
CA LEU A 377 -38.38 3.97 69.84
C LEU A 377 -38.13 3.24 71.15
N GLU A 378 -36.92 3.32 71.72
CA GLU A 378 -36.59 2.77 73.05
C GLU A 378 -37.44 3.43 74.15
N LYS A 379 -37.70 4.75 74.06
CA LYS A 379 -38.60 5.46 74.99
C LYS A 379 -40.07 5.09 74.80
N LEU A 380 -40.48 4.70 73.58
CA LEU A 380 -41.83 4.16 73.33
C LEU A 380 -41.95 2.74 73.88
N ALA A 381 -40.97 1.87 73.62
CA ALA A 381 -40.94 0.50 74.15
C ALA A 381 -40.95 0.47 75.69
N GLY A 382 -40.20 1.36 76.36
CA GLY A 382 -40.23 1.50 77.82
C GLY A 382 -41.61 1.95 78.34
N LYS A 383 -42.31 2.82 77.60
CA LYS A 383 -43.70 3.20 77.92
C LYS A 383 -44.69 2.06 77.65
N ASP A 384 -44.50 1.26 76.61
CA ASP A 384 -45.33 0.08 76.36
C ASP A 384 -45.13 -1.00 77.43
N GLU A 385 -43.91 -1.16 77.97
CA GLU A 385 -43.64 -2.02 79.12
C GLU A 385 -44.29 -1.47 80.40
N GLU A 386 -44.28 -0.16 80.61
CA GLU A 386 -44.98 0.53 81.72
C GLU A 386 -46.50 0.38 81.61
N ILE A 387 -47.07 0.54 80.41
CA ILE A 387 -48.48 0.22 80.09
C ILE A 387 -48.76 -1.27 80.33
N GLY A 388 -47.82 -2.16 80.04
CA GLY A 388 -47.90 -3.59 80.35
C GLY A 388 -48.01 -3.85 81.86
N LYS A 389 -47.17 -3.19 82.67
CA LYS A 389 -47.20 -3.26 84.14
C LYS A 389 -48.48 -2.66 84.73
N LEU A 390 -48.98 -1.56 84.16
CA LEU A 390 -50.28 -0.98 84.54
C LEU A 390 -51.45 -1.90 84.18
N LYS A 391 -51.42 -2.58 83.02
CA LYS A 391 -52.41 -3.58 82.63
C LYS A 391 -52.41 -4.81 83.55
N SER A 392 -51.24 -5.35 83.91
CA SER A 392 -51.19 -6.49 84.84
C SER A 392 -51.61 -6.10 86.27
N GLY A 393 -51.29 -4.89 86.72
CA GLY A 393 -51.84 -4.31 87.96
C GLY A 393 -53.37 -4.17 87.93
N LEU A 394 -53.93 -3.68 86.81
CA LEU A 394 -55.39 -3.56 86.62
C LEU A 394 -56.08 -4.93 86.65
N ILE A 395 -55.51 -5.95 86.01
CA ILE A 395 -55.98 -7.34 86.08
C ILE A 395 -55.91 -7.87 87.54
N GLY A 396 -54.91 -7.46 88.32
CA GLY A 396 -54.85 -7.73 89.76
C GLY A 396 -56.07 -7.20 90.50
N TYR A 397 -56.34 -5.89 90.39
CA TYR A 397 -57.50 -5.25 91.01
C TYR A 397 -58.85 -5.81 90.51
N GLU A 398 -58.95 -6.19 89.24
CA GLU A 398 -60.16 -6.82 88.67
C GLU A 398 -60.41 -8.21 89.27
N ASN A 399 -59.37 -9.02 89.46
CA ASN A 399 -59.48 -10.31 90.16
C ASN A 399 -59.85 -10.13 91.65
N GLU A 400 -59.30 -9.11 92.30
CA GLU A 400 -59.60 -8.78 93.69
C GLU A 400 -61.06 -8.29 93.86
N GLY A 401 -61.55 -7.46 92.94
CA GLY A 401 -62.95 -7.07 92.84
C GLY A 401 -63.90 -8.25 92.57
N ASN A 402 -63.49 -9.20 91.71
CA ASN A 402 -64.25 -10.44 91.49
C ASN A 402 -64.29 -11.34 92.73
N SER A 403 -63.21 -11.40 93.51
CA SER A 403 -63.17 -12.10 94.80
C SER A 403 -64.14 -11.47 95.82
N LEU A 404 -64.11 -10.14 95.96
CA LEU A 404 -65.04 -9.38 96.81
C LEU A 404 -66.50 -9.56 96.39
N ASN A 405 -66.79 -9.51 95.09
CA ASN A 405 -68.13 -9.76 94.54
C ASN A 405 -68.63 -11.18 94.87
N LYS A 406 -67.76 -12.19 94.78
CA LYS A 406 -68.07 -13.57 95.18
C LYS A 406 -68.38 -13.70 96.68
N ALA A 407 -67.65 -12.99 97.53
CA ALA A 407 -67.90 -12.94 98.98
C ALA A 407 -69.17 -12.14 99.35
N LEU A 408 -69.49 -11.08 98.61
CA LEU A 408 -70.75 -10.34 98.75
C LEU A 408 -71.94 -11.25 98.43
N LYS A 409 -71.81 -12.07 97.38
CA LYS A 409 -72.85 -13.00 96.94
C LYS A 409 -73.17 -14.05 98.02
N THR A 410 -72.17 -14.70 98.61
CA THR A 410 -72.39 -15.66 99.71
C THR A 410 -73.05 -15.00 100.93
N LYS A 411 -72.76 -13.73 101.23
CA LYS A 411 -73.47 -12.99 102.29
C LYS A 411 -74.93 -12.64 101.95
N ILE A 412 -75.25 -12.39 100.69
CA ILE A 412 -76.64 -12.23 100.24
C ILE A 412 -77.42 -13.56 100.38
N GLU A 413 -76.79 -14.69 100.06
CA GLU A 413 -77.35 -16.03 100.29
C GLU A 413 -77.59 -16.31 101.80
N GLU A 414 -76.65 -15.98 102.69
CA GLU A 414 -76.82 -16.09 104.14
C GLU A 414 -78.01 -15.26 104.68
N ILE A 415 -78.14 -14.01 104.21
CA ILE A 415 -79.24 -13.11 104.60
C ILE A 415 -80.59 -13.68 104.14
N ARG A 416 -80.66 -14.26 102.94
CA ARG A 416 -81.91 -14.89 102.44
C ARG A 416 -82.35 -16.04 103.33
N ALA A 417 -81.43 -16.93 103.72
CA ALA A 417 -81.71 -18.06 104.60
C ALA A 417 -82.13 -17.64 106.03
N LEU A 418 -81.67 -16.48 106.52
CA LEU A 418 -82.15 -15.88 107.76
C LEU A 418 -83.57 -15.31 107.62
N ASN A 419 -83.86 -14.62 106.51
CA ASN A 419 -85.19 -14.05 106.24
C ASN A 419 -86.29 -15.12 106.10
N GLU A 420 -85.99 -16.26 105.47
CA GLU A 420 -86.92 -17.40 105.38
C GLU A 420 -87.24 -18.00 106.76
N LYS A 421 -86.24 -18.11 107.64
CA LYS A 421 -86.43 -18.55 109.04
C LYS A 421 -87.26 -17.54 109.85
N PHE A 422 -87.09 -16.24 109.61
CA PHE A 422 -87.90 -15.19 110.23
C PHE A 422 -89.38 -15.32 109.85
N GLN A 423 -89.70 -15.42 108.55
CA GLN A 423 -91.09 -15.61 108.11
C GLN A 423 -91.71 -16.93 108.60
N ALA A 424 -90.92 -18.00 108.77
CA ALA A 424 -91.42 -19.25 109.35
C ALA A 424 -91.91 -19.06 110.80
N LYS A 425 -91.22 -18.24 111.61
CA LYS A 425 -91.66 -17.86 112.96
C LYS A 425 -92.90 -16.97 112.93
N GLU A 426 -92.95 -15.99 112.04
CA GLU A 426 -94.08 -15.07 111.88
C GLU A 426 -95.38 -15.80 111.44
N ARG A 427 -95.27 -16.82 110.58
CA ARG A 427 -96.40 -17.70 110.21
C ARG A 427 -96.86 -18.61 111.35
N ALA A 428 -95.98 -18.98 112.28
CA ALA A 428 -96.36 -19.72 113.49
C ALA A 428 -97.07 -18.82 114.52
N MET A 429 -96.68 -17.55 114.60
CA MET A 429 -97.29 -16.55 115.48
C MET A 429 -98.76 -16.30 115.09
N ARG A 430 -99.04 -16.04 113.80
CA ARG A 430 -100.42 -15.85 113.29
C ARG A 430 -101.37 -17.01 113.58
N LYS A 431 -100.88 -18.26 113.52
CA LYS A 431 -101.69 -19.45 113.86
C LYS A 431 -102.05 -19.56 115.34
N LEU A 432 -101.27 -18.94 116.23
CA LEU A 432 -101.62 -18.85 117.66
C LEU A 432 -102.67 -17.75 117.88
N GLU A 433 -102.56 -16.62 117.18
CA GLU A 433 -103.54 -15.52 117.23
C GLU A 433 -104.93 -15.96 116.73
N GLU A 434 -105.01 -16.70 115.61
CA GLU A 434 -106.26 -17.30 115.12
C GLU A 434 -106.87 -18.28 116.14
N SER A 435 -106.05 -19.07 116.84
CA SER A 435 -106.50 -20.02 117.87
C SER A 435 -107.03 -19.35 119.14
N ILE A 436 -106.60 -18.11 119.43
CA ILE A 436 -107.12 -17.30 120.53
C ILE A 436 -108.49 -16.71 120.14
N LEU A 437 -108.61 -16.14 118.94
CA LEU A 437 -109.85 -15.52 118.45
C LEU A 437 -111.04 -16.50 118.34
N VAL A 438 -110.77 -17.79 118.11
CA VAL A 438 -111.81 -18.84 118.17
C VAL A 438 -112.31 -19.05 119.60
N LYS A 439 -111.41 -19.13 120.59
CA LYS A 439 -111.79 -19.35 122.00
C LYS A 439 -112.52 -18.16 122.62
N ASP A 440 -112.18 -16.94 122.23
CA ASP A 440 -112.93 -15.73 122.63
C ASP A 440 -114.36 -15.70 122.04
N ARG A 441 -114.58 -16.33 120.87
CA ARG A 441 -115.93 -16.52 120.33
C ARG A 441 -116.74 -17.53 121.15
N ASP A 442 -116.15 -18.67 121.50
CA ASP A 442 -116.82 -19.75 122.24
C ASP A 442 -117.19 -19.32 123.67
N LEU A 443 -116.36 -18.49 124.31
CA LEU A 443 -116.70 -17.85 125.60
C LEU A 443 -117.87 -16.87 125.49
N LYS A 444 -118.03 -16.19 124.35
CA LYS A 444 -119.09 -15.21 124.14
C LYS A 444 -120.46 -15.86 123.90
N THR A 445 -120.53 -16.93 123.11
CA THR A 445 -121.79 -17.67 122.89
C THR A 445 -122.31 -18.32 124.16
N LEU A 446 -121.43 -18.89 124.99
CA LEU A 446 -121.80 -19.43 126.31
C LEU A 446 -122.36 -18.37 127.26
N ALA A 447 -121.85 -17.13 127.22
CA ALA A 447 -122.41 -16.03 128.01
C ALA A 447 -123.82 -15.62 127.53
N GLU A 448 -124.07 -15.65 126.21
CA GLU A 448 -125.35 -15.29 125.62
C GLU A 448 -126.44 -16.36 125.90
N GLU A 449 -126.10 -17.65 125.97
CA GLU A 449 -127.05 -18.71 126.40
C GLU A 449 -127.50 -18.58 127.87
N VAL A 450 -126.59 -18.19 128.78
CA VAL A 450 -126.92 -17.95 130.20
C VAL A 450 -127.88 -16.77 130.35
N ILE A 451 -127.68 -15.71 129.56
CA ILE A 451 -128.59 -14.55 129.51
C ILE A 451 -129.96 -14.95 128.95
N ALA A 452 -130.01 -15.81 127.92
CA ALA A 452 -131.27 -16.29 127.35
C ALA A 452 -132.15 -17.02 128.39
N LYS A 453 -131.58 -17.94 129.18
CA LYS A 453 -132.34 -18.66 130.23
C LYS A 453 -132.72 -17.77 131.41
N SER A 454 -131.91 -16.76 131.74
CA SER A 454 -132.29 -15.71 132.72
C SER A 454 -133.57 -14.96 132.28
N GLY A 455 -133.74 -14.74 130.96
CA GLY A 455 -134.91 -14.07 130.40
C GLY A 455 -136.22 -14.87 130.48
N GLU A 456 -136.17 -16.20 130.58
CA GLU A 456 -137.38 -17.03 130.70
C GLU A 456 -137.97 -16.99 132.11
N VAL A 457 -137.13 -16.90 133.15
CA VAL A 457 -137.56 -16.79 134.55
C VAL A 457 -138.39 -15.51 134.77
N LYS A 458 -137.87 -14.35 134.33
CA LYS A 458 -138.59 -13.06 134.46
C LYS A 458 -139.95 -13.05 133.78
N ARG A 459 -140.10 -13.73 132.64
CA ARG A 459 -141.37 -13.83 131.89
C ARG A 459 -142.46 -14.63 132.61
N LEU A 460 -142.13 -15.35 133.69
CA LEU A 460 -143.10 -15.98 134.59
C LEU A 460 -143.48 -15.04 135.75
N GLU A 461 -142.53 -14.30 136.32
CA GLU A 461 -142.76 -13.28 137.35
C GLU A 461 -143.66 -12.13 136.85
N GLU A 462 -143.42 -11.67 135.62
CA GLU A 462 -144.24 -10.63 134.97
C GLU A 462 -145.70 -11.09 134.74
N LYS A 463 -145.94 -12.39 134.55
CA LYS A 463 -147.31 -12.95 134.43
C LYS A 463 -148.04 -13.04 135.78
N LEU A 464 -147.31 -13.07 136.90
CA LEU A 464 -147.89 -13.03 138.24
C LEU A 464 -148.37 -11.61 138.56
N THR A 465 -147.47 -10.64 138.46
CA THR A 465 -147.75 -9.21 138.77
C THR A 465 -148.77 -8.56 137.81
N ALA A 466 -148.88 -9.06 136.58
CA ALA A 466 -149.93 -8.65 135.63
C ALA A 466 -151.34 -9.17 135.98
N LYS A 467 -151.48 -10.17 136.87
CA LYS A 467 -152.78 -10.60 137.41
C LYS A 467 -153.21 -9.77 138.61
N GLU A 468 -152.31 -9.51 139.55
CA GLU A 468 -152.60 -8.73 140.77
C GLU A 468 -153.16 -7.34 140.41
N ARG A 469 -152.49 -6.62 139.50
CA ARG A 469 -152.91 -5.28 139.05
C ARG A 469 -154.30 -5.25 138.37
N LYS A 470 -154.81 -6.38 137.88
CA LYS A 470 -156.11 -6.44 137.17
C LYS A 470 -157.35 -6.50 138.07
N ILE A 471 -157.23 -6.84 139.36
CA ILE A 471 -158.41 -6.97 140.26
C ILE A 471 -158.44 -5.94 141.40
N ASN A 472 -157.33 -5.35 141.83
CA ASN A 472 -157.39 -4.10 142.62
C ASN A 472 -158.02 -2.93 141.80
N THR A 473 -158.02 -3.04 140.47
CA THR A 473 -158.78 -2.17 139.55
C THR A 473 -160.32 -2.34 139.69
N VAL A 474 -160.79 -3.43 140.31
CA VAL A 474 -162.22 -3.65 140.66
C VAL A 474 -162.56 -3.00 142.01
N GLU A 475 -161.65 -3.05 142.99
CA GLU A 475 -161.84 -2.46 144.33
C GLU A 475 -162.13 -0.95 144.27
N VAL A 476 -161.36 -0.21 143.47
CA VAL A 476 -161.55 1.24 143.28
C VAL A 476 -162.91 1.58 142.65
N ARG A 477 -163.48 0.66 141.86
CA ARG A 477 -164.85 0.80 141.34
C ARG A 477 -165.92 0.42 142.36
N LEU A 478 -165.64 -0.49 143.30
CA LEU A 478 -166.58 -0.86 144.35
C LEU A 478 -166.72 0.23 145.42
N ALA A 479 -165.64 0.92 145.80
CA ALA A 479 -165.70 2.07 146.70
C ALA A 479 -166.61 3.20 146.14
N SER A 480 -166.61 3.39 144.81
CA SER A 480 -167.53 4.34 144.15
C SER A 480 -169.01 3.93 144.20
N SER A 481 -169.32 2.71 144.65
CA SER A 481 -170.67 2.19 144.88
C SER A 481 -171.17 2.39 146.32
N GLU A 482 -170.28 2.56 147.30
CA GLU A 482 -170.68 2.64 148.71
C GLU A 482 -171.39 3.95 149.06
N GLU A 483 -171.04 5.08 148.43
CA GLU A 483 -171.72 6.36 148.72
C GLU A 483 -173.19 6.39 148.22
N LYS A 484 -173.57 5.49 147.30
CA LYS A 484 -174.98 5.23 146.97
C LYS A 484 -175.65 4.28 147.99
N ALA A 485 -174.90 3.33 148.53
CA ALA A 485 -175.33 2.45 149.62
C ALA A 485 -175.35 3.11 151.02
N ARG A 486 -174.92 4.37 151.16
CA ARG A 486 -175.23 5.21 152.34
C ARG A 486 -176.61 5.87 152.28
N LYS A 487 -177.25 5.93 151.11
CA LYS A 487 -178.60 6.48 150.92
C LYS A 487 -179.71 5.42 150.81
N LEU A 488 -179.36 4.19 150.45
CA LEU A 488 -180.07 2.99 150.88
C LEU A 488 -179.40 2.51 152.17
N GLU A 489 -179.57 3.24 153.27
CA GLU A 489 -180.42 2.79 154.38
C GLU A 489 -179.63 1.86 155.33
N LYS A 490 -179.81 1.85 156.66
CA LYS A 490 -181.03 2.02 157.47
C LYS A 490 -182.14 0.99 157.15
N GLN A 491 -181.76 0.02 156.32
CA GLN A 491 -182.34 -1.26 155.92
C GLN A 491 -181.11 -2.01 155.36
N LEU A 492 -180.36 -2.85 156.09
CA LEU A 492 -180.54 -3.50 157.38
C LEU A 492 -179.15 -3.59 158.04
N SER A 493 -178.94 -3.36 159.33
CA SER A 493 -179.11 -4.38 160.39
C SER A 493 -178.51 -5.77 160.08
N GLY A 494 -177.22 -5.79 159.68
CA GLY A 494 -176.29 -6.93 159.66
C GLY A 494 -174.85 -6.48 159.33
N TYR A 495 -173.78 -7.23 159.60
CA TYR A 495 -173.69 -8.43 160.45
C TYR A 495 -172.33 -8.57 161.19
N ALA A 496 -171.23 -8.93 160.52
CA ALA A 496 -169.90 -9.15 161.14
C ALA A 496 -168.73 -9.01 160.11
N GLY A 497 -167.56 -8.43 160.42
CA GLY A 497 -167.11 -7.70 161.63
C GLY A 497 -166.33 -8.55 162.66
N GLU A 498 -165.13 -8.20 163.14
CA GLU A 498 -164.17 -7.16 162.70
C GLU A 498 -162.76 -7.77 162.43
N GLU A 499 -161.62 -7.55 163.11
CA GLU A 499 -161.22 -6.75 164.29
C GLU A 499 -160.41 -5.48 163.86
N LYS A 500 -160.40 -4.42 164.69
CA LYS A 500 -159.78 -3.12 164.38
C LYS A 500 -159.50 -2.19 165.60
N LEU A 501 -159.06 -2.74 166.75
CA LEU A 501 -159.26 -2.13 168.06
C LEU A 501 -158.04 -1.70 168.91
N VAL A 502 -156.84 -2.29 168.78
CA VAL A 502 -155.80 -2.14 169.84
C VAL A 502 -154.74 -1.06 169.63
N GLU A 503 -154.13 -0.87 168.45
CA GLU A 503 -153.10 0.20 168.35
C GLU A 503 -153.70 1.62 168.34
N GLN A 504 -155.03 1.75 168.20
CA GLN A 504 -155.78 2.97 168.52
C GLN A 504 -156.07 3.16 170.03
N LEU A 505 -155.55 2.30 170.91
CA LEU A 505 -155.48 2.50 172.36
C LEU A 505 -154.13 3.06 172.80
N ARG A 506 -153.00 2.66 172.20
CA ARG A 506 -151.68 2.93 172.84
C ARG A 506 -151.18 4.36 172.73
N GLU A 507 -151.37 5.04 171.60
CA GLU A 507 -151.17 6.50 171.55
C GLU A 507 -152.32 7.29 172.21
N LYS A 508 -153.44 6.62 172.52
CA LYS A 508 -154.44 7.17 173.43
C LYS A 508 -154.07 7.01 174.91
N ASP A 509 -153.26 6.02 175.32
CA ASP A 509 -152.91 5.82 176.74
C ASP A 509 -152.30 7.09 177.36
N GLU A 510 -151.38 7.76 176.65
CA GLU A 510 -150.69 8.94 177.19
C GLU A 510 -151.50 10.24 177.08
N LEU A 511 -152.35 10.38 176.05
CA LEU A 511 -153.27 11.52 175.95
C LEU A 511 -154.51 11.39 176.86
N ILE A 512 -154.99 10.17 177.13
CA ILE A 512 -156.06 9.93 178.11
C ILE A 512 -155.56 10.19 179.54
N LYS A 513 -154.32 9.83 179.88
CA LYS A 513 -153.68 10.20 181.16
C LYS A 513 -153.75 11.72 181.40
N GLN A 514 -153.40 12.54 180.40
CA GLN A 514 -153.44 14.00 180.53
C GLN A 514 -154.88 14.56 180.64
N ILE A 515 -155.86 13.94 179.99
CA ILE A 515 -157.24 14.47 179.86
C ILE A 515 -158.18 14.08 181.02
N ARG A 516 -157.82 13.16 181.93
CA ARG A 516 -158.69 12.83 183.09
C ARG A 516 -158.13 12.98 184.50
N CYS A 517 -156.87 13.40 184.68
CA CYS A 517 -156.49 14.09 185.93
C CYS A 517 -157.36 15.35 186.16
N THR A 518 -157.84 15.99 185.08
CA THR A 518 -158.80 17.10 185.11
C THR A 518 -160.27 16.70 185.28
N LEU A 519 -160.59 15.39 185.30
CA LEU A 519 -161.95 14.90 185.63
C LEU A 519 -162.05 14.26 187.02
N VAL A 520 -160.94 13.80 187.61
CA VAL A 520 -160.84 13.61 189.07
C VAL A 520 -161.35 14.88 189.78
N SER A 521 -160.88 16.05 189.31
CA SER A 521 -161.32 17.39 189.74
C SER A 521 -162.82 17.74 189.51
N LYS A 522 -163.62 16.89 188.86
CA LYS A 522 -165.05 17.17 188.58
C LYS A 522 -166.01 16.06 189.00
N GLU A 523 -165.58 14.81 189.02
CA GLU A 523 -166.42 13.71 189.53
C GLU A 523 -166.51 13.74 191.07
N GLU A 524 -165.44 14.21 191.73
CA GLU A 524 -165.45 14.62 193.15
C GLU A 524 -166.47 15.72 193.47
N GLU A 525 -166.90 16.51 192.49
CA GLU A 525 -167.79 17.67 192.69
C GLU A 525 -169.29 17.27 192.65
N VAL A 526 -169.64 16.18 191.94
CA VAL A 526 -171.05 15.80 191.68
C VAL A 526 -171.65 14.95 192.81
N SER A 527 -171.11 13.75 193.10
CA SER A 527 -171.82 12.80 193.96
C SER A 527 -171.75 13.10 195.47
N ARG A 528 -171.10 14.20 195.86
CA ARG A 528 -171.38 14.88 197.14
C ARG A 528 -172.89 15.16 197.31
N LEU A 529 -173.64 15.37 196.23
CA LEU A 529 -175.10 15.56 196.22
C LEU A 529 -175.92 14.24 196.34
N ASN A 530 -175.34 13.08 195.99
CA ASN A 530 -176.04 11.78 196.09
C ASN A 530 -175.91 11.17 197.49
N GLU A 531 -174.81 11.47 198.17
CA GLU A 531 -174.58 11.15 199.58
C GLU A 531 -175.67 11.75 200.49
N GLU A 532 -176.30 12.87 200.09
CA GLU A 532 -177.46 13.46 200.77
C GLU A 532 -178.79 12.74 200.40
N ASN A 533 -178.99 12.39 199.14
CA ASN A 533 -180.33 12.13 198.61
C ASN A 533 -180.94 10.76 198.96
N ARG A 534 -180.13 9.68 199.12
CA ARG A 534 -180.68 8.37 199.55
C ARG A 534 -180.77 8.20 201.07
N LYS A 535 -180.16 9.09 201.87
CA LYS A 535 -180.45 9.16 203.32
C LYS A 535 -181.94 9.41 203.56
N TYR A 536 -182.56 10.30 202.76
CA TYR A 536 -184.01 10.55 202.73
C TYR A 536 -184.90 9.31 202.48
N ARG A 537 -184.39 8.25 201.83
CA ARG A 537 -185.17 7.02 201.56
C ARG A 537 -184.95 5.88 202.55
N LYS A 538 -183.99 5.98 203.49
CA LYS A 538 -183.94 5.06 204.64
C LYS A 538 -185.17 5.23 205.56
N GLN A 539 -185.80 6.40 205.52
CA GLN A 539 -186.85 6.80 206.45
C GLN A 539 -188.24 6.24 206.06
N GLN A 540 -188.68 6.41 204.80
CA GLN A 540 -190.06 6.10 204.40
C GLN A 540 -190.48 4.62 204.42
N LYS A 541 -189.59 3.65 204.18
CA LYS A 541 -190.01 2.22 204.16
C LYS A 541 -190.05 1.54 205.53
N LEU A 542 -189.61 2.24 206.59
CA LEU A 542 -189.95 1.90 207.97
C LEU A 542 -191.39 2.30 208.32
N GLU A 543 -191.93 3.36 207.68
CA GLU A 543 -193.30 3.86 207.90
C GLU A 543 -194.37 3.01 207.17
N ALA A 544 -194.01 2.40 206.03
CA ALA A 544 -194.99 1.82 205.11
C ALA A 544 -195.62 0.49 205.57
N GLU A 545 -194.85 -0.59 205.74
CA GLU A 545 -195.41 -1.95 205.80
C GLU A 545 -195.73 -2.43 207.24
N GLY A 546 -195.64 -1.54 208.23
CA GLY A 546 -196.40 -1.69 209.48
C GLY A 546 -197.92 -1.69 209.26
N LEU A 547 -198.41 -1.10 208.16
CA LEU A 547 -199.84 -1.08 207.82
C LEU A 547 -200.40 -2.45 207.41
N ARG A 548 -199.62 -3.30 206.72
CA ARG A 548 -200.18 -4.52 206.11
C ARG A 548 -200.29 -5.73 207.02
N GLN A 549 -199.84 -5.61 208.28
CA GLN A 549 -200.23 -6.54 209.34
C GLN A 549 -201.74 -6.48 209.67
N ILE A 550 -202.44 -5.42 209.26
CA ILE A 550 -203.78 -5.08 209.76
C ILE A 550 -204.93 -5.63 208.89
N GLU A 551 -204.83 -5.50 207.58
CA GLU A 551 -206.01 -5.27 206.73
C GLU A 551 -206.82 -6.54 206.36
N GLU A 552 -206.25 -7.44 205.55
CA GLU A 552 -206.99 -8.51 204.87
C GLU A 552 -206.41 -9.93 205.13
N GLN A 553 -206.76 -10.66 206.21
CA GLN A 553 -207.71 -10.45 207.31
C GLN A 553 -209.19 -10.26 206.89
N LYS A 554 -209.72 -9.03 206.85
CA LYS A 554 -211.13 -8.69 206.56
C LYS A 554 -211.75 -9.37 205.35
N ALA A 555 -210.96 -9.55 204.28
CA ALA A 555 -211.24 -10.16 202.96
C ALA A 555 -211.76 -11.61 203.02
N SER A 556 -211.66 -12.21 204.21
CA SER A 556 -212.68 -13.07 204.80
C SER A 556 -214.13 -12.72 204.41
N LYS A 557 -215.07 -13.61 204.70
CA LYS A 557 -216.39 -13.67 204.03
C LYS A 557 -216.09 -13.96 202.54
N LYS A 558 -216.65 -13.28 201.52
CA LYS A 558 -218.08 -13.03 201.28
C LYS A 558 -218.45 -13.89 200.06
N TRP A 559 -218.80 -15.19 200.16
CA TRP A 559 -219.56 -15.99 201.16
C TRP A 559 -221.09 -15.76 201.18
N TRP A 560 -221.78 -16.74 201.77
CA TRP A 560 -223.03 -16.65 202.58
C TRP A 560 -224.30 -16.96 201.76
N LYS A 561 -224.29 -16.90 200.41
CA LYS A 561 -225.55 -16.91 199.64
C LYS A 561 -225.53 -17.75 198.37
N ARG A 562 -226.40 -18.77 198.40
CA ARG A 562 -227.32 -19.31 197.37
C ARG A 562 -226.89 -19.30 195.89
N LEU A 563 -227.18 -20.34 195.11
CA LEU A 563 -228.01 -21.52 195.42
C LEU A 563 -227.18 -22.75 195.79
#